data_AF-A0A1I3BNP6-F1
#
_entry.id   AF-A0A1I3BNP6-F1
#
_cell.length_a   1.000
_cell.length_b   1.000
_cell.length_c   1.000
_cell.angle_alpha   90.00
_cell.angle_beta   90.00
_cell.angle_gamma   90.00
#
_symmetry.space_group_name_H-M   'P 1'
#
loop_
_entity.id
_entity.type
_entity.pdbx_description
1 polymer ?
#
loop_
_entity_poly.entity_id
_entity_poly.type
_entity_poly.pdbx_seq_one_letter_code
_entity_poly.pdbx_strand_id
1 'polypeptide(L)' 'MSSVSVDCPYCGHADQVPVPKGCRSKVDKVRKGEPTHGDIKDHAVSRKCRECGESFGIWFRY' A
#
# COMPACT_ATOMS: atom_id res chain seq x y z
N MET A 1 -10.73 -1.69 12.84
CA MET A 1 -9.56 -1.50 11.95
C MET A 1 -10.10 -1.46 10.54
N SER A 2 -9.82 -0.41 9.76
CA SER A 2 -10.29 -0.32 8.37
C SER A 2 -9.24 -0.94 7.46
N SER A 3 -9.68 -1.82 6.55
CA SER A 3 -8.83 -2.37 5.49
C SER A 3 -9.27 -1.78 4.16
N VAL A 4 -8.33 -1.65 3.22
CA VAL A 4 -8.60 -1.19 1.86
C VAL A 4 -8.06 -2.21 0.87
N SER A 5 -8.80 -2.45 -0.19
CA SER A 5 -8.36 -3.30 -1.30
C SER A 5 -7.40 -2.51 -2.18
N VAL A 6 -6.24 -3.10 -2.45
CA VAL A 6 -5.24 -2.58 -3.39
C VAL A 6 -4.90 -3.63 -4.41
N ASP A 7 -4.87 -3.24 -5.69
CA ASP A 7 -4.40 -4.13 -6.73
C ASP A 7 -2.88 -4.17 -6.72
N CYS A 8 -2.34 -5.40 -6.74
CA CYS A 8 -0.92 -5.60 -6.85
C CYS A 8 -0.44 -5.06 -8.21
N PRO A 9 0.54 -4.15 -8.24
CA PRO A 9 0.99 -3.58 -9.51
C PRO A 9 1.72 -4.60 -10.39
N TYR A 10 2.11 -5.75 -9.85
CA TYR A 10 2.83 -6.81 -10.56
C TYR A 10 1.89 -7.79 -11.27
N CYS A 11 0.96 -8.41 -10.54
CA CYS A 11 0.05 -9.43 -11.09
C CYS A 11 -1.39 -8.95 -11.26
N GLY A 12 -1.76 -7.77 -10.75
CA GLY A 12 -3.13 -7.25 -10.79
C GLY A 12 -4.06 -7.87 -9.74
N HIS A 13 -3.55 -8.72 -8.84
CA HIS A 13 -4.37 -9.32 -7.79
C HIS A 13 -4.72 -8.32 -6.69
N ALA A 14 -6.00 -8.25 -6.33
CA ALA A 14 -6.46 -7.41 -5.23
C ALA A 14 -6.07 -8.01 -3.87
N ASP A 15 -5.25 -7.31 -3.09
CA ASP A 15 -4.91 -7.66 -1.70
C ASP A 15 -5.56 -6.67 -0.73
N GLN A 16 -5.99 -7.15 0.44
CA GLN A 16 -6.54 -6.30 1.48
C GLN A 16 -5.43 -5.86 2.44
N VAL A 17 -5.16 -4.56 2.45
CA VAL A 17 -4.16 -3.97 3.32
C VAL A 17 -4.79 -3.18 4.45
N PRO A 18 -4.27 -3.31 5.68
CA PRO A 18 -4.76 -2.51 6.80
C PRO A 18 -4.39 -1.05 6.57
N VAL A 19 -5.37 -0.15 6.73
CA VAL A 19 -5.13 1.29 6.73
C VAL A 19 -4.51 1.66 8.08
N PRO A 20 -3.34 2.31 8.11
CA PRO A 20 -2.75 2.81 9.35
C PRO A 20 -3.71 3.74 10.09
N LYS A 21 -3.71 3.71 11.42
CA LYS A 21 -4.54 4.63 12.22
C LYS A 21 -4.13 6.08 11.94
N GLY A 22 -5.12 6.92 11.65
CA GLY A 22 -4.92 8.33 11.31
C GLY A 22 -4.79 8.61 9.81
N CYS A 23 -4.61 7.60 8.97
CA CYS A 23 -4.63 7.79 7.52
C CYS A 23 -6.08 7.76 6.98
N ARG A 24 -6.33 8.52 5.90
CA ARG A 24 -7.60 8.40 5.17
C ARG A 24 -7.79 6.98 4.66
N SER A 25 -9.03 6.48 4.66
CA SER A 25 -9.37 5.12 4.21
C SER A 25 -9.25 4.90 2.69
N LYS A 26 -8.48 5.74 1.99
CA LYS A 26 -8.21 5.64 0.56
C LYS A 26 -6.70 5.60 0.34
N VAL A 27 -6.26 4.65 -0.48
CA VAL A 27 -4.89 4.59 -0.97
C VAL A 27 -4.70 5.68 -2.02
N ASP A 28 -3.64 6.45 -1.89
CA ASP A 28 -3.30 7.49 -2.86
C ASP A 28 -2.55 6.86 -4.05
N LYS A 29 -1.51 6.08 -3.74
CA LYS A 29 -0.63 5.46 -4.73
C LYS A 29 -0.19 4.07 -4.30
N VAL A 30 0.01 3.22 -5.30
CA VAL A 30 0.65 1.91 -5.18
C VAL A 30 1.81 1.89 -6.18
N ARG A 31 3.00 1.49 -5.75
CA ARG A 31 4.18 1.37 -6.63
C ARG A 31 4.90 0.07 -6.38
N LYS A 32 5.50 -0.45 -7.46
CA LYS A 32 6.44 -1.57 -7.44
C LYS A 32 7.68 -1.21 -6.62
N GLY A 33 8.18 -2.13 -5.80
CA GLY A 33 9.38 -1.94 -4.97
C GLY A 33 9.12 -1.28 -3.60
N GLU A 34 10.18 -1.20 -2.79
CA GLU A 34 10.11 -0.66 -1.43
C GLU A 34 9.93 0.87 -1.39
N PRO A 35 9.21 1.38 -0.37
CA PRO A 35 9.04 2.81 -0.14
C PRO A 35 10.37 3.43 0.29
N THR A 36 11.06 4.09 -0.63
CA THR A 36 12.43 4.58 -0.40
C THR A 36 12.47 5.92 0.35
N HIS A 37 11.37 6.67 0.36
CA HIS A 37 11.11 7.84 1.22
C HIS A 37 9.79 8.45 0.73
N GLY A 38 8.76 8.50 1.56
CA GLY A 38 7.60 9.35 1.32
C GLY A 38 7.86 10.72 1.94
N ASP A 39 7.33 11.78 1.34
CA ASP A 39 7.19 13.07 2.00
C ASP A 39 6.60 12.87 3.41
N ILE A 40 6.98 13.69 4.39
CA ILE A 40 6.55 13.59 5.81
C ILE A 40 5.01 13.50 5.98
N LYS A 41 4.25 13.86 4.95
CA LYS A 41 2.78 13.86 4.91
C LYS A 41 2.15 12.55 4.43
N ASP A 42 2.95 11.60 3.96
CA ASP A 42 2.48 10.30 3.45
C ASP A 42 3.00 9.15 4.32
N HIS A 43 2.09 8.29 4.75
CA HIS A 43 2.45 7.04 5.39
C HIS A 43 2.67 5.97 4.31
N ALA A 44 3.91 5.50 4.17
CA ALA A 44 4.24 4.45 3.23
C ALA A 44 4.35 3.09 3.94
N VAL A 45 3.69 2.06 3.41
CA VAL A 45 3.72 0.70 3.94
C VAL A 45 4.22 -0.25 2.86
N SER A 46 5.23 -1.06 3.18
CA SER A 46 5.66 -2.17 2.33
C SER A 46 4.73 -3.37 2.52
N ARG A 47 4.15 -3.87 1.43
CA ARG A 47 3.36 -5.10 1.45
C ARG A 47 3.88 -6.09 0.42
N LYS A 48 3.91 -7.37 0.80
CA LYS A 48 4.20 -8.48 -0.11
C LYS A 48 2.90 -9.05 -0.65
N CYS A 49 2.77 -9.13 -1.97
CA CYS A 49 1.65 -9.78 -2.63
C CYS A 49 1.62 -11.26 -2.25
N ARG A 50 0.45 -11.78 -1.87
CA ARG A 50 0.30 -13.22 -1.57
C ARG A 50 0.30 -14.10 -2.82
N GLU A 51 -0.09 -13.57 -3.97
CA GLU A 51 -0.18 -14.34 -5.20
C GLU A 51 1.18 -14.44 -5.90
N CYS A 52 1.78 -13.31 -6.29
CA CYS A 52 3.06 -13.32 -6.99
C CYS A 52 4.29 -13.29 -6.07
N GLY A 53 4.12 -13.05 -4.77
CA GLY A 53 5.24 -12.94 -3.83
C GLY A 53 6.07 -11.66 -3.96
N GLU A 54 5.70 -10.74 -4.86
CA GLU A 54 6.43 -9.48 -5.05
C GLU A 54 6.08 -8.44 -3.98
N SER A 55 7.08 -7.69 -3.55
CA SER A 55 6.90 -6.59 -2.60
C SER A 55 6.61 -5.27 -3.31
N PHE A 56 5.63 -4.53 -2.80
CA PHE A 56 5.22 -3.22 -3.32
C PHE A 56 4.94 -2.24 -2.18
N GLY A 57 5.14 -0.96 -2.45
CA GLY A 57 4.85 0.14 -1.54
C GLY A 57 3.43 0.67 -1.74
N ILE A 58 2.80 1.05 -0.64
CA ILE A 58 1.45 1.63 -0.61
C ILE A 58 1.53 2.93 0.16
N TRP A 59 1.09 4.02 -0.45
CA TRP A 59 1.09 5.35 0.16
C TRP A 59 -0.32 5.72 0.58
N PHE A 60 -0.42 6.05 1.86
CA PHE A 60 -1.62 6.59 2.47
C PHE A 60 -1.39 8.05 2.83
N ARG A 61 -2.33 8.88 2.42
CA ARG A 61 -2.33 10.30 2.80
C ARG A 61 -3.01 10.45 4.17
N TYR A 62 -2.38 11.18 5.08
CA TYR A 62 -3.01 11.62 6.33
C TYR A 62 -4.13 12.64 6.04
#